data_AF-A0AAV6GF65-F1
#
_entry.id   AF-A0AAV6GF65-F1
#
_cell.length_a   1.000
_cell.length_b   1.000
_cell.length_c   1.000
_cell.angle_alpha   90.00
_cell.angle_beta   90.00
_cell.angle_gamma   90.00
#
_symmetry.space_group_name_H-M   'P 1'
#
loop_
_entity.id
_entity.type
_entity.pdbx_description
1 polymer ?
#
loop_
_entity_poly.entity_id
_entity_poly.type
_entity_poly.pdbx_seq_one_letter_code
_entity_poly.pdbx_strand_id
1 'polypeptide(L)'
;MFVHQAVVNTMCGFGVQMQTYVEATKSVYAVGCADQAVQWIESHLVLVGALALGFGLPQIAGIVLSQILISQIKTEISSMM
;
A
#
# COMPACT_ATOMS: atom_id res chain seq x y z
N MET A 1 56.91 5.38 11.67
CA MET A 1 56.08 4.18 11.87
C MET A 1 54.67 4.60 12.27
N PHE A 2 53.86 5.06 11.32
CA PHE A 2 52.40 5.06 11.47
C PHE A 2 51.88 4.24 10.30
N VAL A 3 51.80 2.93 10.50
CA VAL A 3 51.00 2.09 9.60
C VAL A 3 49.58 2.54 9.87
N HIS A 4 49.03 3.38 8.99
CA HIS A 4 47.60 3.63 8.99
C HIS A 4 46.97 2.31 8.57
N GLN A 5 46.62 1.48 9.56
CA GLN A 5 45.79 0.30 9.34
C GLN A 5 44.51 0.84 8.69
N ALA A 6 44.36 0.62 7.38
CA ALA A 6 43.14 0.99 6.69
C ALA A 6 42.05 0.09 7.29
N VAL A 7 41.15 0.68 8.08
CA VAL A 7 40.01 -0.05 8.62
C VAL A 7 39.08 -0.31 7.45
N VAL A 8 39.15 -1.53 6.89
CA VAL A 8 38.26 -1.96 5.82
C VAL A 8 36.85 -2.04 6.39
N ASN A 9 35.92 -1.32 5.76
CA ASN A 9 34.53 -1.33 6.16
C ASN A 9 33.89 -2.69 5.83
N THR A 10 33.54 -3.45 6.86
CA THR A 10 32.89 -4.77 6.74
C THR A 10 31.37 -4.71 6.80
N MET A 11 30.77 -3.52 6.79
CA MET A 11 29.31 -3.41 6.78
C MET A 11 28.71 -3.96 5.48
N CYS A 12 27.57 -4.64 5.61
CA CYS A 12 26.78 -5.08 4.47
C CYS A 12 26.25 -3.84 3.73
N GLY A 13 26.50 -3.75 2.42
CA GLY A 13 26.05 -2.63 1.58
C GLY A 13 27.12 -1.62 1.17
N PHE A 14 28.34 -1.70 1.73
CA PHE A 14 29.44 -0.86 1.29
C PHE A 14 29.84 -1.17 -0.17
N GLY A 15 29.86 -0.17 -1.03
CA GLY A 15 30.15 -0.32 -2.47
C GLY A 15 29.01 -0.93 -3.30
N VAL A 16 27.97 -1.47 -2.67
CA VAL A 16 26.83 -2.11 -3.37
C VAL A 16 25.86 -1.07 -3.94
N GLN A 17 25.82 0.13 -3.34
CA GLN A 17 25.06 1.28 -3.84
C GLN A 17 25.61 1.88 -5.14
N MET A 18 26.89 1.65 -5.46
CA MET A 18 27.52 2.11 -6.71
C MET A 18 27.34 1.10 -7.85
N GLN A 19 26.81 -0.08 -7.56
CA GLN A 19 26.59 -1.13 -8.56
C GLN A 19 25.21 -0.98 -9.20
N THR A 20 25.04 -1.48 -10.42
CA THR A 20 23.74 -1.52 -11.08
C THR A 20 22.81 -2.47 -10.33
N TYR A 21 21.49 -2.28 -10.42
CA TYR A 21 20.51 -3.11 -9.73
C TYR A 21 20.73 -4.62 -9.97
N VAL A 22 21.06 -5.02 -11.19
CA VAL A 22 21.34 -6.42 -11.56
C VAL A 22 22.57 -6.96 -10.84
N GLU A 23 23.62 -6.15 -10.69
CA GLU A 23 24.86 -6.56 -10.03
C GLU A 23 24.71 -6.51 -8.50
N ALA A 24 23.98 -5.52 -7.98
CA ALA A 24 23.65 -5.39 -6.56
C ALA A 24 22.81 -6.59 -6.08
N THR A 25 21.83 -7.04 -6.87
CA THR A 25 20.93 -8.16 -6.51
C THR A 25 21.68 -9.50 -6.36
N LYS A 26 22.86 -9.65 -6.98
CA LYS A 26 23.71 -10.85 -6.82
C LYS A 26 24.41 -10.91 -5.45
N SER A 27 24.63 -9.75 -4.82
CA SER A 27 25.39 -9.65 -3.56
C SER A 27 24.50 -9.32 -2.37
N VAL A 28 23.38 -8.61 -2.56
CA VAL A 28 22.43 -8.21 -1.51
C VAL A 28 21.01 -8.18 -2.05
N TYR A 29 20.02 -8.24 -1.17
CA TYR A 29 18.62 -7.99 -1.57
C TYR A 29 18.45 -6.48 -1.82
N ALA A 30 18.47 -6.09 -3.11
CA ALA A 30 18.42 -4.69 -3.51
C ALA A 30 17.01 -4.09 -3.51
N VAL A 31 15.96 -4.91 -3.39
CA VAL A 31 14.57 -4.43 -3.37
C VAL A 31 14.23 -3.82 -2.02
N GLY A 32 13.79 -2.57 -2.03
CA GLY A 32 13.30 -1.89 -0.84
C GLY A 32 11.89 -2.35 -0.46
N CYS A 33 11.51 -2.18 0.81
CA CYS A 33 10.18 -2.56 1.29
C CYS A 33 9.05 -1.78 0.59
N ALA A 34 9.25 -0.48 0.39
CA ALA A 34 8.27 0.37 -0.32
C ALA A 34 8.17 -0.01 -1.80
N ASP A 35 9.31 -0.27 -2.44
CA ASP A 35 9.38 -0.68 -3.84
C ASP A 35 8.67 -2.02 -4.07
N GLN A 36 8.93 -3.00 -3.20
CA GLN A 36 8.24 -4.29 -3.22
C GLN A 36 6.72 -4.15 -3.04
N ALA A 37 6.28 -3.25 -2.14
CA ALA A 37 4.86 -3.00 -1.93
C ALA A 37 4.20 -2.37 -3.18
N VAL A 38 4.87 -1.41 -3.81
CA VAL A 38 4.39 -0.79 -5.06
C VAL A 38 4.34 -1.82 -6.19
N GLN A 39 5.40 -2.61 -6.39
CA GLN A 39 5.41 -3.67 -7.41
C GLN A 39 4.28 -4.69 -7.20
N TRP A 40 3.98 -5.04 -5.94
CA TRP A 40 2.86 -5.92 -5.63
C TRP A 40 1.52 -5.29 -6.00
N ILE A 41 1.30 -4.01 -5.67
CA ILE A 41 0.07 -3.29 -6.00
C ILE A 41 -0.08 -3.13 -7.51
N GLU A 42 0.99 -2.79 -8.24
CA GLU A 42 0.95 -2.65 -9.70
C GLU A 42 0.62 -3.98 -10.38
N SER A 43 1.22 -5.08 -9.91
CA SER A 43 0.92 -6.43 -10.44
C SER A 43 -0.47 -6.95 -10.09
N HIS A 44 -1.09 -6.44 -9.01
CA HIS A 44 -2.41 -6.86 -8.54
C HIS A 44 -3.45 -5.72 -8.57
N LEU A 45 -3.24 -4.71 -9.41
CA LEU A 45 -4.03 -3.48 -9.40
C LEU A 45 -5.53 -3.74 -9.60
N VAL A 46 -5.86 -4.66 -10.52
CA VAL A 46 -7.25 -5.06 -10.79
C VAL A 46 -7.89 -5.71 -9.58
N LEU A 47 -7.17 -6.58 -8.87
CA LEU A 47 -7.66 -7.26 -7.67
C LEU A 47 -7.91 -6.26 -6.54
N VAL A 48 -6.95 -5.38 -6.27
CA VAL A 48 -7.07 -4.34 -5.23
C VAL A 48 -8.21 -3.37 -5.57
N GLY A 49 -8.30 -2.93 -6.83
CA GLY A 49 -9.38 -2.05 -7.30
C GLY A 49 -10.76 -2.71 -7.19
N ALA A 50 -10.88 -3.98 -7.59
CA ALA A 50 -12.13 -4.74 -7.48
C ALA A 50 -12.56 -4.90 -6.01
N LEU A 51 -11.62 -5.19 -5.10
CA LEU A 51 -11.91 -5.26 -3.67
C LEU A 51 -12.35 -3.90 -3.11
N ALA A 52 -11.64 -2.82 -3.44
CA ALA A 52 -11.98 -1.48 -3.00
C ALA A 52 -13.40 -1.08 -3.44
N LEU A 53 -13.75 -1.32 -4.71
CA LEU A 53 -15.10 -1.07 -5.22
C LEU A 53 -16.13 -2.03 -4.62
N GLY A 54 -15.78 -3.31 -4.47
CA GLY A 54 -16.63 -4.35 -3.91
C GLY A 54 -17.02 -4.09 -2.45
N PHE A 55 -16.16 -3.42 -1.67
CA PHE A 55 -16.51 -2.97 -0.32
C PHE A 55 -17.11 -1.58 -0.29
N GLY A 56 -16.62 -0.65 -1.11
CA GLY A 56 -17.09 0.73 -1.13
C GLY A 56 -18.52 0.89 -1.64
N LEU A 57 -18.88 0.20 -2.72
CA LEU A 57 -20.22 0.34 -3.32
C LEU A 57 -21.33 -0.15 -2.38
N PRO A 58 -21.25 -1.35 -1.75
CA PRO A 58 -22.27 -1.79 -0.80
C PRO A 58 -22.34 -0.90 0.45
N GLN A 59 -21.22 -0.35 0.93
CA GLN A 59 -21.22 0.59 2.05
C GLN A 59 -22.02 1.85 1.71
N ILE A 60 -21.76 2.47 0.56
CA ILE A 60 -22.49 3.67 0.12
C ILE A 60 -23.97 3.35 -0.10
N ALA A 61 -24.27 2.24 -0.78
CA ALA A 61 -25.66 1.81 -0.99
C ALA A 61 -26.39 1.58 0.35
N GLY A 62 -25.74 0.94 1.33
CA GLY A 62 -26.30 0.73 2.66
C GLY A 62 -26.61 2.02 3.41
N ILE A 63 -25.72 3.02 3.33
CA ILE A 63 -25.96 4.35 3.92
C ILE A 63 -27.17 5.00 3.25
N VAL A 64 -27.21 5.04 1.92
CA VAL A 64 -28.30 5.67 1.17
C VAL A 64 -29.64 5.00 1.46
N LEU A 65 -29.71 3.66 1.42
CA LEU A 65 -30.92 2.91 1.72
C LEU A 65 -31.42 3.18 3.16
N SER A 66 -30.49 3.25 4.12
CA SER A 66 -30.82 3.57 5.51
C SER A 66 -31.43 4.97 5.65
N GLN A 67 -30.87 5.95 4.94
CA GLN A 67 -31.40 7.32 4.93
C GLN A 67 -32.77 7.41 4.26
N ILE A 68 -32.98 6.68 3.16
CA ILE A 68 -34.28 6.60 2.49
C ILE A 68 -35.33 6.03 3.45
N LEU A 69 -35.02 4.92 4.13
CA LEU A 69 -35.91 4.30 5.10
C LEU A 69 -36.29 5.27 6.24
N ILE A 70 -35.31 5.96 6.81
CA ILE A 70 -35.55 6.95 7.86
C ILE A 70 -36.44 8.10 7.35
N SER A 71 -36.21 8.56 6.12
CA SER A 71 -37.02 9.63 5.51
C SER A 71 -38.47 9.19 5.30
N GLN A 72 -38.69 7.95 4.88
CA GLN A 72 -40.03 7.39 4.74
C GLN A 72 -40.74 7.32 6.09
N ILE A 73 -40.08 6.80 7.12
CA ILE A 73 -40.65 6.72 8.49
C ILE A 73 -41.04 8.11 9.00
N LYS A 74 -40.17 9.11 8.84
CA LYS A 74 -40.47 10.49 9.27
C LYS A 74 -41.66 11.10 8.53
N THR A 75 -41.80 10.77 7.24
CA THR A 75 -42.91 11.28 6.41
C THR A 75 -44.24 10.67 6.85
N GLU A 76 -44.26 9.37 7.12
CA GLU A 76 -45.45 8.67 7.65
C GLU A 76 -45.84 9.18 9.05
N ILE A 77 -44.88 9.47 9.92
CA ILE A 77 -45.18 10.03 11.25
C ILE A 77 -45.72 11.46 11.12
N SER A 78 -45.14 12.28 10.23
CA SER A 78 -45.56 13.68 10.05
C SER A 78 -46.92 13.82 9.36
N SER A 79 -47.37 12.84 8.58
CA SER A 79 -48.71 12.86 7.98
C SER A 79 -49.81 12.47 8.97
N MET A 80 -49.43 11.80 10.08
CA MET A 80 -50.32 11.43 11.17
C MET A 80 -50.47 12.51 12.26
N MET A 81 -49.67 13.57 12.21
CA MET A 81 -49.70 14.73 13.12
C MET A 81 -50.33 15.94 12.44
#